data_AF-A0A383US85-F1
#
_entry.id   AF-A0A383US85-F1
#
_cell.length_a   1.000
_cell.length_b   1.000
_cell.length_c   1.000
_cell.angle_alpha   90.00
_cell.angle_beta   90.00
_cell.angle_gamma   90.00
#
_symmetry.space_group_name_H-M   'P 1'
#
loop_
_entity.id
_entity.type
_entity.pdbx_description
1 polymer ?
#
loop_
_entity_poly.entity_id
_entity_poly.type
_entity_poly.pdbx_seq_one_letter_code
_entity_poly.pdbx_strand_id
1 'polypeptide(L)'
;MKFQSTALGVIISFYFYTIVATDGPGNYICDKDYLPSDLISEYVRGSCRSLKYSDIINKHPVTFDGSSHFGISDATLFATPTWIDYMKKYTGGNSGKNRIVIDSMCNLIGLVYVTNQSYKRCVKILDSIDESWSSYGTISNPVPKTYGYDCNFEIFILEDILQYYRNFKQQISKLDKRKISRHIDMISSTEFAEKEVYIWPMQSSGILKETTYKNKTPHRIAVDKDLIFMGMMYRLDSRWKRCKQIEYVDPEPPRSLDPTKNSVGEHIFENVSAYKCDDVYISAITVNSHMQAACTSIFEDQRNTVGFIEMWPIRQEEFPIIARSTAKRNYFVKFDQSCNFLGVYLRFSNSYGECQKDESSLHPTKQRPTLTCLNLFPH
;
A
#
# COMPACT_ATOMS: atom_id res chain seq x y z
N MET A 1 -38.23 -14.01 -60.48
CA MET A 1 -36.94 -14.34 -59.84
C MET A 1 -36.29 -13.05 -59.35
N LYS A 2 -36.29 -12.81 -58.04
CA LYS A 2 -35.48 -11.75 -57.39
C LYS A 2 -34.80 -12.43 -56.21
N PHE A 3 -33.50 -12.65 -56.32
CA PHE A 3 -32.68 -13.21 -55.26
C PHE A 3 -32.27 -12.12 -54.28
N GLN A 4 -32.23 -12.54 -53.03
CA GLN A 4 -31.98 -11.77 -51.83
C GLN A 4 -30.56 -11.21 -51.80
N SER A 5 -30.42 -9.98 -51.31
CA SER A 5 -29.19 -9.54 -50.65
C SER A 5 -29.58 -8.56 -49.55
N THR A 6 -30.06 -9.11 -48.44
CA THR A 6 -30.14 -8.40 -47.16
C THR A 6 -28.72 -8.25 -46.64
N ALA A 7 -28.19 -7.03 -46.77
CA ALA A 7 -27.01 -6.59 -46.06
C ALA A 7 -27.28 -6.62 -44.55
N LEU A 8 -26.95 -7.74 -43.92
CA LEU A 8 -26.78 -7.86 -42.47
C LEU A 8 -25.45 -7.20 -42.12
N GLY A 9 -25.42 -5.87 -42.16
CA GLY A 9 -24.42 -5.07 -41.49
C GLY A 9 -24.69 -5.12 -40.00
N VAL A 10 -24.26 -6.20 -39.35
CA VAL A 10 -24.23 -6.25 -37.88
C VAL A 10 -23.18 -5.23 -37.45
N ILE A 11 -23.65 -4.04 -37.09
CA ILE A 11 -22.90 -3.11 -36.25
C ILE A 11 -22.76 -3.85 -34.91
N ILE A 12 -21.73 -4.70 -34.80
CA ILE A 12 -21.19 -5.03 -33.49
C ILE A 12 -20.49 -3.75 -33.06
N SER A 13 -21.27 -2.82 -32.52
CA SER A 13 -20.79 -1.90 -31.51
C SER A 13 -20.36 -2.81 -30.36
N PHE A 14 -19.14 -3.32 -30.46
CA PHE A 14 -18.32 -3.64 -29.32
C PHE A 14 -18.18 -2.30 -28.60
N TYR A 15 -19.20 -1.95 -27.82
CA TYR A 15 -18.96 -1.41 -26.52
C TYR A 15 -17.99 -2.40 -25.89
N PHE A 16 -16.71 -2.11 -26.04
CA PHE A 16 -15.68 -2.47 -25.09
C PHE A 16 -16.08 -1.82 -23.75
N TYR A 17 -17.22 -2.24 -23.18
CA TYR A 17 -17.19 -2.66 -21.79
C TYR A 17 -16.24 -3.84 -21.80
N THR A 18 -14.94 -3.52 -21.77
CA THR A 18 -13.99 -4.35 -21.07
C THR A 18 -14.62 -4.53 -19.69
N ILE A 19 -15.36 -5.62 -19.53
CA ILE A 19 -15.45 -6.34 -18.27
C ILE A 19 -14.03 -6.86 -18.05
N VAL A 20 -13.08 -5.94 -17.83
CA VAL A 20 -12.05 -6.21 -16.84
C VAL A 20 -12.89 -6.40 -15.60
N ALA A 21 -12.94 -7.61 -15.07
CA ALA A 21 -13.33 -7.78 -13.68
C ALA A 21 -12.43 -6.79 -12.92
N THR A 22 -12.96 -5.60 -12.62
CA THR A 22 -12.28 -4.69 -11.72
C THR A 22 -12.40 -5.38 -10.38
N ASP A 23 -11.45 -6.27 -10.10
CA ASP A 23 -11.15 -6.68 -8.75
C ASP A 23 -11.05 -5.37 -7.99
N GLY A 24 -12.08 -5.07 -7.19
CA GLY A 24 -12.13 -3.85 -6.43
C GLY A 24 -10.85 -3.74 -5.61
N PRO A 25 -10.51 -2.53 -5.11
CA PRO A 25 -9.30 -2.37 -4.33
C PRO A 25 -9.23 -3.40 -3.19
N GLY A 26 -10.40 -3.80 -2.66
CA GLY A 26 -10.56 -4.78 -1.60
C GLY A 26 -10.34 -4.11 -0.26
N ASN A 27 -10.57 -4.85 0.81
CA ASN A 27 -10.38 -4.33 2.16
C ASN A 27 -8.91 -4.43 2.57
N TYR A 28 -8.41 -3.45 3.33
CA TYR A 28 -7.04 -3.43 3.83
C TYR A 28 -6.98 -3.25 5.33
N ILE A 29 -5.90 -3.75 5.92
CA ILE A 29 -5.53 -3.43 7.30
C ILE A 29 -4.14 -2.81 7.32
N CYS A 30 -4.06 -1.61 7.89
CA CYS A 30 -2.83 -0.88 8.12
C CYS A 30 -2.56 -0.84 9.63
N ASP A 31 -1.63 -1.68 10.11
CA ASP A 31 -1.39 -1.87 11.56
C ASP A 31 -2.66 -2.41 12.25
N LYS A 32 -3.46 -1.53 12.88
CA LYS A 32 -4.74 -1.85 13.52
C LYS A 32 -5.94 -1.13 12.89
N ASP A 33 -5.70 -0.36 11.83
CA ASP A 33 -6.75 0.39 11.15
C ASP A 33 -7.34 -0.45 10.02
N TYR A 34 -8.64 -0.68 10.07
CA TYR A 34 -9.40 -1.29 8.99
C TYR A 34 -9.81 -0.23 7.96
N LEU A 35 -9.53 -0.48 6.68
CA LEU A 35 -9.84 0.42 5.58
C LEU A 35 -10.71 -0.31 4.55
N PRO A 36 -12.00 0.06 4.43
CA PRO A 36 -12.90 -0.60 3.51
C PRO A 36 -12.67 -0.16 2.06
N SER A 37 -13.01 -1.06 1.12
CA SER A 37 -12.79 -0.94 -0.33
C SER A 37 -13.43 0.31 -0.96
N ASP A 38 -14.61 0.71 -0.50
CA ASP A 38 -15.32 1.91 -0.94
C ASP A 38 -14.53 3.18 -0.61
N LEU A 39 -14.07 3.28 0.64
CA LEU A 39 -13.25 4.39 1.11
C LEU A 39 -11.90 4.46 0.38
N ILE A 40 -11.29 3.31 0.12
CA ILE A 40 -10.05 3.22 -0.65
C ILE A 40 -10.26 3.71 -2.08
N SER A 41 -11.38 3.35 -2.72
CA SER A 41 -11.72 3.82 -4.06
C SER A 41 -11.80 5.35 -4.13
N GLU A 42 -12.39 5.99 -3.11
CA GLU A 42 -12.42 7.44 -3.01
C GLU A 42 -11.03 8.06 -2.88
N TYR A 43 -10.15 7.45 -2.09
CA TYR A 43 -8.77 7.90 -1.91
C TYR A 43 -7.93 7.74 -3.17
N VAL A 44 -8.09 6.65 -3.91
CA VAL A 44 -7.44 6.45 -5.22
C VAL A 44 -7.86 7.56 -6.18
N ARG A 45 -9.17 7.85 -6.27
CA ARG A 45 -9.69 8.94 -7.12
C ARG A 45 -9.13 10.30 -6.70
N GLY A 46 -9.07 10.59 -5.40
CA GLY A 46 -8.50 11.82 -4.86
C GLY A 46 -6.99 11.96 -5.13
N SER A 47 -6.24 10.87 -4.97
CA SER A 47 -4.81 10.80 -5.28
C SER A 47 -4.55 11.03 -6.77
N CYS A 48 -5.31 10.34 -7.63
CA CYS A 48 -5.23 10.51 -9.08
C CYS A 48 -5.52 11.94 -9.51
N ARG A 49 -6.58 12.56 -8.96
CA ARG A 49 -6.90 13.96 -9.22
C ARG A 49 -5.75 14.90 -8.82
N SER A 50 -5.15 14.65 -7.66
CA SER A 50 -4.03 15.46 -7.15
C SER A 50 -2.76 15.30 -7.98
N LEU A 51 -2.52 14.09 -8.50
CA LEU A 51 -1.47 13.82 -9.47
C LEU A 51 -1.75 14.56 -10.77
N LYS A 52 -2.96 14.41 -11.34
CA LYS A 52 -3.39 15.00 -12.62
C LYS A 52 -3.33 16.53 -12.69
N TYR A 53 -3.62 17.24 -11.61
CA TYR A 53 -3.48 18.71 -11.61
C TYR A 53 -2.09 19.17 -11.21
N SER A 54 -1.33 18.29 -10.57
CA SER A 54 0.04 18.49 -10.14
C SER A 54 0.37 19.86 -9.54
N ASP A 55 -0.53 20.46 -8.73
CA ASP A 55 -0.28 21.81 -8.16
C ASP A 55 0.98 21.79 -7.28
N ILE A 56 1.94 22.67 -7.61
CA ILE A 56 3.23 22.82 -6.91
C ILE A 56 3.07 23.30 -5.46
N ILE A 57 1.94 23.91 -5.13
CA ILE A 57 1.65 24.36 -3.77
C ILE A 57 1.32 23.15 -2.87
N ASN A 58 0.74 22.09 -3.46
CA ASN A 58 0.39 20.88 -2.74
C ASN A 58 1.61 19.98 -2.55
N LYS A 59 1.81 19.50 -1.32
CA LYS A 59 2.91 18.58 -0.98
C LYS A 59 2.71 17.19 -1.58
N HIS A 60 1.46 16.73 -1.66
CA HIS A 60 1.09 15.39 -2.12
C HIS A 60 0.46 15.43 -3.53
N PRO A 61 0.57 14.33 -4.31
CA PRO A 61 1.30 13.11 -3.99
C PRO A 61 2.82 13.32 -3.88
N VAL A 62 3.46 12.50 -3.04
CA VAL A 62 4.93 12.40 -2.97
C VAL A 62 5.41 11.25 -3.85
N THR A 63 6.68 11.27 -4.27
CA THR A 63 7.28 10.08 -4.88
C THR A 63 7.48 8.99 -3.84
N PHE A 64 7.32 7.74 -4.29
CA PHE A 64 7.44 6.56 -3.46
C PHE A 64 8.24 5.48 -4.19
N ASP A 65 9.28 4.98 -3.54
CA ASP A 65 10.07 3.85 -4.03
C ASP A 65 9.35 2.53 -3.70
N GLY A 66 8.84 1.86 -4.73
CA GLY A 66 8.12 0.60 -4.61
C GLY A 66 8.99 -0.63 -4.35
N SER A 67 10.32 -0.51 -4.41
CA SER A 67 11.24 -1.65 -4.50
C SER A 67 11.11 -2.59 -3.30
N SER A 68 11.15 -2.05 -2.08
CA SER A 68 11.13 -2.85 -0.85
C SER A 68 9.73 -3.31 -0.42
N HIS A 69 8.67 -2.64 -0.86
CA HIS A 69 7.31 -2.88 -0.36
C HIS A 69 6.43 -3.63 -1.36
N PHE A 70 6.67 -3.43 -2.65
CA PHE A 70 5.86 -3.95 -3.74
C PHE A 70 6.69 -4.72 -4.79
N GLY A 71 8.02 -4.76 -4.65
CA GLY A 71 8.90 -5.42 -5.63
C GLY A 71 8.99 -4.68 -6.96
N ILE A 72 8.67 -3.38 -6.98
CA ILE A 72 8.65 -2.52 -8.18
C ILE A 72 9.87 -1.60 -8.11
N SER A 73 10.91 -1.91 -8.88
CA SER A 73 12.18 -1.15 -8.87
C SER A 73 12.45 -0.36 -10.16
N ASP A 74 11.59 -0.50 -11.15
CA ASP A 74 11.69 0.07 -12.50
C ASP A 74 10.58 1.12 -12.78
N ALA A 75 9.86 1.54 -11.74
CA ALA A 75 8.86 2.61 -11.79
C ALA A 75 8.89 3.43 -10.49
N THR A 76 8.61 4.72 -10.61
CA THR A 76 8.38 5.59 -9.44
C THR A 76 6.88 5.65 -9.16
N LEU A 77 6.49 5.27 -7.95
CA LEU A 77 5.10 5.31 -7.51
C LEU A 77 4.77 6.64 -6.83
N PHE A 78 3.49 6.87 -6.55
CA PHE A 78 2.98 8.09 -5.96
C PHE A 78 2.17 7.79 -4.70
N ALA A 79 2.57 8.38 -3.58
CA ALA A 79 1.91 8.18 -2.29
C ALA A 79 1.17 9.43 -1.79
N THR A 80 -0.08 9.23 -1.38
CA THR A 80 -0.95 10.29 -0.83
C THR A 80 -1.54 9.83 0.50
N PRO A 81 -1.58 10.69 1.53
CA PRO A 81 -2.33 10.43 2.75
C PRO A 81 -3.78 10.04 2.52
N THR A 82 -4.25 9.01 3.23
CA THR A 82 -5.66 8.59 3.18
C THR A 82 -6.59 9.62 3.83
N TRP A 83 -6.09 10.54 4.67
CA TRP A 83 -6.93 11.56 5.29
C TRP A 83 -7.22 12.76 4.36
N ILE A 84 -6.47 12.97 3.28
CA ILE A 84 -6.63 14.19 2.48
C ILE A 84 -8.02 14.18 1.83
N ASP A 85 -8.94 14.94 2.42
CA ASP A 85 -10.21 15.32 1.85
C ASP A 85 -9.92 15.99 0.50
N TYR A 86 -10.33 15.33 -0.57
CA TYR A 86 -10.09 15.73 -1.96
C TYR A 86 -10.68 17.12 -2.30
N MET A 87 -11.51 17.70 -1.42
CA MET A 87 -12.04 19.05 -1.56
C MET A 87 -11.21 20.13 -0.85
N LYS A 88 -10.26 19.78 0.04
CA LYS A 88 -9.48 20.75 0.80
C LYS A 88 -8.01 20.69 0.42
N LYS A 89 -7.48 21.82 -0.08
CA LYS A 89 -6.04 22.00 -0.31
C LYS A 89 -5.28 21.69 0.98
N TYR A 90 -4.50 20.61 0.99
CA TYR A 90 -3.68 20.27 2.13
C TYR A 90 -2.40 21.11 2.11
N THR A 91 -2.40 22.19 2.89
CA THR A 91 -1.28 23.15 2.98
C THR A 91 -0.27 22.81 4.08
N GLY A 92 -0.47 21.73 4.83
CA GLY A 92 0.41 21.24 5.90
C GLY A 92 -0.36 20.73 7.13
N GLY A 93 0.31 19.99 8.03
CA GLY A 93 -0.27 19.47 9.28
C GLY A 93 0.09 18.01 9.57
N ASN A 94 -0.68 17.34 10.43
CA ASN A 94 -0.61 15.88 10.61
C ASN A 94 -1.24 15.21 9.37
N SER A 95 -0.44 14.48 8.61
CA SER A 95 -0.90 13.78 7.40
C SER A 95 -1.48 12.38 7.72
N GLY A 96 -1.67 12.04 8.99
CA GLY A 96 -2.03 10.69 9.41
C GLY A 96 -0.91 9.68 9.12
N LYS A 97 -1.12 8.42 9.53
CA LYS A 97 -0.14 7.34 9.31
C LYS A 97 -0.31 6.62 7.97
N ASN A 98 -1.52 6.49 7.44
CA ASN A 98 -1.79 5.67 6.25
C ASN A 98 -1.59 6.46 4.95
N ARG A 99 -1.10 5.81 3.90
CA ARG A 99 -0.90 6.34 2.55
C ARG A 99 -1.50 5.37 1.53
N ILE A 100 -2.21 5.91 0.55
CA ILE A 100 -2.56 5.22 -0.68
C ILE A 100 -1.38 5.34 -1.66
N VAL A 101 -1.01 4.24 -2.32
CA VAL A 101 0.09 4.19 -3.29
C VAL A 101 -0.48 3.83 -4.66
N ILE A 102 -0.31 4.73 -5.62
CA ILE A 102 -0.74 4.56 -7.01
C ILE A 102 0.44 4.64 -7.97
N ASP A 103 0.30 4.09 -9.17
CA ASP A 103 1.24 4.34 -10.27
C ASP A 103 0.93 5.66 -11.00
N SER A 104 1.71 5.98 -12.04
CA SER A 104 1.49 7.18 -12.86
C SER A 104 0.22 7.13 -13.73
N MET A 105 -0.38 5.95 -13.88
CA MET A 105 -1.62 5.70 -14.63
C MET A 105 -2.85 5.64 -13.70
N CYS A 106 -2.69 6.04 -12.44
CA CYS A 106 -3.73 6.05 -11.41
C CYS A 106 -4.26 4.67 -10.99
N ASN A 107 -3.54 3.59 -11.26
CA ASN A 107 -3.89 2.27 -10.74
C ASN A 107 -3.43 2.14 -9.29
N LEU A 108 -4.24 1.45 -8.47
CA LEU A 108 -3.89 1.14 -7.10
C LEU A 108 -2.79 0.08 -7.05
N ILE A 109 -1.64 0.41 -6.47
CA ILE A 109 -0.56 -0.56 -6.18
C ILE A 109 -0.75 -1.16 -4.78
N GLY A 110 -1.20 -0.36 -3.83
CA GLY A 110 -1.52 -0.82 -2.48
C GLY A 110 -1.54 0.30 -1.46
N LEU A 111 -1.50 -0.07 -0.18
CA LEU A 111 -1.44 0.87 0.93
C LEU A 111 -0.18 0.63 1.76
N VAL A 112 0.33 1.71 2.33
CA VAL A 112 1.41 1.67 3.32
C VAL A 112 1.05 2.55 4.51
N TYR A 113 1.67 2.30 5.65
CA TYR A 113 1.57 3.17 6.81
C TYR A 113 2.94 3.56 7.34
N VAL A 114 3.04 4.77 7.88
CA VAL A 114 4.28 5.36 8.37
C VAL A 114 4.56 4.90 9.80
N THR A 115 5.75 4.35 10.03
CA THR A 115 6.30 4.03 11.36
C THR A 115 7.72 4.56 11.47
N ASN A 116 8.02 5.44 12.44
CA ASN A 116 9.37 5.97 12.67
C ASN A 116 10.06 6.49 11.38
N GLN A 117 9.37 7.32 10.57
CA GLN A 117 9.87 7.85 9.28
C GLN A 117 10.20 6.77 8.23
N SER A 118 9.69 5.55 8.40
CA SER A 118 9.75 4.48 7.41
C SER A 118 8.34 4.04 7.05
N TYR A 119 8.20 3.30 5.96
CA TYR A 119 6.93 2.73 5.55
C TYR A 119 6.86 1.25 5.90
N LYS A 120 5.67 0.78 6.28
CA LYS A 120 5.30 -0.62 6.35
C LYS A 120 4.11 -0.87 5.43
N ARG A 121 4.08 -2.03 4.79
CA ARG A 121 3.00 -2.41 3.90
C ARG A 121 1.73 -2.72 4.69
N CYS A 122 0.58 -2.25 4.21
CA CYS A 122 -0.72 -2.71 4.68
C CYS A 122 -1.08 -4.02 3.99
N VAL A 123 -1.85 -4.88 4.65
CA VAL A 123 -2.28 -6.16 4.09
C VAL A 123 -3.63 -6.00 3.41
N LYS A 124 -3.77 -6.51 2.17
CA LYS A 124 -5.07 -6.72 1.53
C LYS A 124 -5.66 -7.99 2.11
N ILE A 125 -6.81 -7.89 2.77
CA ILE A 125 -7.43 -9.05 3.43
C ILE A 125 -8.27 -9.84 2.43
N LEU A 126 -8.34 -11.15 2.62
CA LEU A 126 -9.27 -12.01 1.93
C LEU A 126 -10.64 -11.86 2.60
N ASP A 127 -11.58 -11.23 1.92
CA ASP A 127 -12.96 -11.22 2.39
C ASP A 127 -13.62 -12.57 2.09
N SER A 128 -14.42 -13.06 3.03
CA SER A 128 -15.19 -14.30 2.88
C SER A 128 -16.24 -14.26 1.76
N ILE A 129 -16.40 -13.11 1.08
CA ILE A 129 -17.33 -12.90 -0.03
C ILE A 129 -16.60 -12.99 -1.39
N ASP A 130 -15.26 -12.88 -1.41
CA ASP A 130 -14.45 -13.14 -2.62
C ASP A 130 -14.29 -14.66 -2.81
N GLU A 131 -15.40 -15.34 -3.05
CA GLU A 131 -15.49 -16.76 -3.44
C GLU A 131 -14.79 -17.06 -4.79
N SER A 132 -14.25 -16.03 -5.47
CA SER A 132 -13.56 -16.14 -6.76
C SER A 132 -12.22 -16.87 -6.69
N TRP A 133 -11.66 -17.10 -5.51
CA TRP A 133 -10.41 -17.87 -5.35
C TRP A 133 -10.63 -19.39 -5.30
N SER A 134 -11.89 -19.85 -5.30
CA SER A 134 -12.24 -21.26 -5.08
C SER A 134 -12.13 -22.18 -6.31
N SER A 135 -11.78 -21.68 -7.49
CA SER A 135 -11.95 -22.47 -8.73
C SER A 135 -10.88 -22.29 -9.80
N TYR A 136 -9.60 -22.18 -9.43
CA TYR A 136 -8.54 -22.53 -10.38
C TYR A 136 -7.56 -23.53 -9.76
N GLY A 137 -7.73 -24.79 -10.16
CA GLY A 137 -6.82 -25.90 -9.86
C GLY A 137 -5.51 -25.76 -10.61
N THR A 138 -4.65 -24.87 -10.14
CA THR A 138 -3.25 -24.74 -10.58
C THR A 138 -2.31 -24.86 -9.39
N ILE A 139 -1.18 -25.51 -9.63
CA ILE A 139 -0.19 -26.03 -8.67
C ILE A 139 0.52 -24.94 -7.84
N SER A 140 0.18 -23.65 -8.01
CA SER A 140 0.85 -22.50 -7.39
C SER A 140 -0.13 -21.52 -6.73
N ASN A 141 -1.24 -21.99 -6.16
CA ASN A 141 -2.11 -21.08 -5.42
C ASN A 141 -1.39 -20.56 -4.17
N PRO A 142 -1.29 -19.23 -3.99
CA PRO A 142 -0.61 -18.67 -2.84
C PRO A 142 -1.28 -19.11 -1.55
N VAL A 143 -0.47 -19.61 -0.61
CA VAL A 143 -0.97 -20.14 0.67
C VAL A 143 -1.44 -18.97 1.54
N PRO A 144 -2.73 -18.92 1.95
CA PRO A 144 -3.22 -17.89 2.84
C PRO A 144 -2.42 -17.87 4.14
N LYS A 145 -2.04 -16.66 4.56
CA LYS A 145 -1.34 -16.39 5.81
C LYS A 145 -2.29 -15.71 6.78
N THR A 146 -2.09 -15.96 8.06
CA THR A 146 -2.86 -15.28 9.11
C THR A 146 -2.16 -13.99 9.49
N TYR A 147 -2.82 -12.86 9.26
CA TYR A 147 -2.34 -11.56 9.72
C TYR A 147 -2.61 -11.37 11.22
N GLY A 148 -3.80 -11.78 11.67
CA GLY A 148 -4.27 -11.51 13.02
C GLY A 148 -5.70 -11.99 13.25
N TYR A 149 -6.35 -11.40 14.25
CA TYR A 149 -7.73 -11.68 14.62
C TYR A 149 -8.52 -10.40 14.80
N ASP A 150 -9.73 -10.37 14.24
CA ASP A 150 -10.74 -9.36 14.51
C ASP A 150 -11.64 -9.86 15.65
N CYS A 151 -11.52 -9.21 16.80
CA CYS A 151 -12.33 -9.46 17.97
C CYS A 151 -13.32 -8.29 18.15
N ASN A 152 -14.45 -8.31 17.44
CA ASN A 152 -15.48 -7.28 17.54
C ASN A 152 -14.98 -5.87 17.20
N PHE A 153 -14.41 -5.74 16.00
CA PHE A 153 -13.82 -4.52 15.43
C PHE A 153 -12.49 -4.08 16.09
N GLU A 154 -11.95 -4.89 17.02
CA GLU A 154 -10.60 -4.70 17.55
C GLU A 154 -9.64 -5.71 16.91
N ILE A 155 -8.67 -5.19 16.15
CA ILE A 155 -7.69 -6.01 15.42
C ILE A 155 -6.48 -6.29 16.31
N PHE A 156 -6.16 -7.57 16.46
CA PHE A 156 -4.98 -8.07 17.15
C PHE A 156 -4.02 -8.73 16.15
N ILE A 157 -2.81 -8.19 16.03
CA ILE A 157 -1.78 -8.70 15.11
C ILE A 157 -1.22 -10.02 15.63
N LEU A 158 -1.09 -11.04 14.77
CA LEU A 158 -0.65 -12.38 15.15
C LEU A 158 0.71 -12.38 15.85
N GLU A 159 1.67 -11.61 15.34
CA GLU A 159 3.02 -11.52 15.90
C GLU A 159 3.00 -11.04 17.37
N ASP A 160 2.23 -9.97 17.66
CA ASP A 160 2.04 -9.45 19.01
C ASP A 160 1.40 -10.49 19.93
N ILE A 161 0.37 -11.19 19.43
CA ILE A 161 -0.32 -12.25 20.18
C ILE A 161 0.64 -13.39 20.52
N LEU A 162 1.42 -13.86 19.54
CA LEU A 162 2.36 -14.96 19.73
C LEU A 162 3.50 -14.58 20.67
N GLN A 163 4.01 -13.34 20.57
CA GLN A 163 5.01 -12.84 21.49
C GLN A 163 4.46 -12.77 22.92
N TYR A 164 3.24 -12.26 23.09
CA TYR A 164 2.55 -12.25 24.36
C TYR A 164 2.37 -13.68 24.91
N TYR A 165 1.86 -14.59 24.09
CA TYR A 165 1.63 -15.98 24.46
C TYR A 165 2.92 -16.68 24.93
N ARG A 166 4.04 -16.49 24.22
CA ARG A 166 5.35 -17.04 24.62
C ARG A 166 5.79 -16.50 25.99
N ASN A 167 5.71 -15.19 26.19
CA ASN A 167 6.06 -14.53 27.46
C ASN A 167 5.17 -15.04 28.61
N PHE A 168 3.87 -15.17 28.36
CA PHE A 168 2.90 -15.59 29.36
C PHE A 168 3.05 -17.09 29.70
N LYS A 169 3.32 -17.95 28.71
CA LYS A 169 3.62 -19.38 28.91
C LYS A 169 4.82 -19.57 29.85
N GLN A 170 5.88 -18.78 29.64
CA GLN A 170 7.05 -18.80 30.52
C GLN A 170 6.71 -18.36 31.95
N GLN A 171 5.90 -17.31 32.12
CA GLN A 171 5.47 -16.86 33.45
C GLN A 171 4.61 -17.91 34.17
N ILE A 172 3.65 -18.53 33.48
CA ILE A 172 2.79 -19.58 34.04
C ILE A 172 3.63 -20.76 34.54
N SER A 173 4.66 -21.16 33.81
CA SER A 173 5.51 -22.30 34.21
C SER A 173 6.20 -22.11 35.57
N LYS A 174 6.30 -20.86 36.06
CA LYS A 174 6.91 -20.49 37.34
C LYS A 174 5.89 -20.29 38.48
N LEU A 175 4.58 -20.35 38.18
CA LEU A 175 3.53 -20.07 39.15
C LEU A 175 2.95 -21.34 39.78
N ASP A 176 2.58 -21.25 41.05
CA ASP A 176 1.82 -22.32 41.72
C ASP A 176 0.43 -22.51 41.06
N LYS A 177 -0.07 -23.75 41.05
CA LYS A 177 -1.37 -24.13 40.48
C LYS A 177 -2.53 -23.22 40.91
N ARG A 178 -2.55 -22.79 42.18
CA ARG A 178 -3.59 -21.88 42.72
C ARG A 178 -3.51 -20.46 42.12
N LYS A 179 -2.31 -20.00 41.76
CA LYS A 179 -2.13 -18.70 41.09
C LYS A 179 -2.49 -18.80 39.61
N ILE A 180 -2.21 -19.93 38.96
CA ILE A 180 -2.59 -20.20 37.57
C ILE A 180 -4.12 -20.18 37.40
N SER A 181 -4.85 -20.89 38.27
CA SER A 181 -6.32 -20.97 38.20
C SER A 181 -7.02 -19.63 38.46
N ARG A 182 -6.34 -18.61 38.99
CA ARG A 182 -6.86 -17.24 39.12
C ARG A 182 -6.82 -16.44 37.82
N HIS A 183 -6.01 -16.84 36.85
CA HIS A 183 -5.81 -16.08 35.62
C HIS A 183 -6.39 -16.79 34.39
N ILE A 184 -6.38 -18.12 34.41
CA ILE A 184 -6.86 -18.95 33.31
C ILE A 184 -8.24 -19.50 33.65
N ASP A 185 -9.15 -19.43 32.70
CA ASP A 185 -10.43 -20.13 32.76
C ASP A 185 -10.42 -21.30 31.78
N MET A 186 -11.08 -22.39 32.15
CA MET A 186 -11.32 -23.53 31.29
C MET A 186 -12.79 -23.49 30.89
N ILE A 187 -13.06 -23.54 29.60
CA ILE A 187 -14.41 -23.51 29.04
C ILE A 187 -14.58 -24.66 28.05
N SER A 188 -15.80 -25.18 27.92
CA SER A 188 -16.19 -25.94 26.74
C SER A 188 -16.71 -24.95 25.70
N SER A 189 -16.19 -24.99 24.47
CA SER A 189 -16.54 -24.03 23.43
C SER A 189 -16.99 -24.72 22.15
N THR A 190 -18.23 -24.46 21.75
CA THR A 190 -18.78 -24.89 20.46
C THR A 190 -18.03 -24.30 19.27
N GLU A 191 -17.44 -23.10 19.43
CA GLU A 191 -16.63 -22.40 18.41
C GLU A 191 -15.32 -23.14 18.07
N PHE A 192 -14.91 -24.09 18.92
CA PHE A 192 -13.73 -24.94 18.73
C PHE A 192 -14.10 -26.43 18.69
N ALA A 193 -15.25 -26.75 18.09
CA ALA A 193 -15.75 -28.12 17.94
C ALA A 193 -15.90 -28.85 19.28
N GLU A 194 -16.51 -28.17 20.26
CA GLU A 194 -16.82 -28.69 21.61
C GLU A 194 -15.60 -29.15 22.41
N LYS A 195 -14.39 -28.70 22.04
CA LYS A 195 -13.17 -28.96 22.79
C LYS A 195 -13.13 -28.17 24.09
N GLU A 196 -12.46 -28.74 25.09
CA GLU A 196 -12.02 -27.99 26.26
C GLU A 196 -10.93 -27.00 25.84
N VAL A 197 -11.15 -25.72 26.13
CA VAL A 197 -10.26 -24.62 25.78
C VAL A 197 -9.89 -23.86 27.04
N TYR A 198 -8.61 -23.57 27.19
CA TYR A 198 -8.09 -22.69 28.23
C TYR A 198 -7.99 -21.28 27.66
N ILE A 199 -8.63 -20.32 28.32
CA ILE A 199 -8.63 -18.92 27.89
C ILE A 199 -7.71 -18.08 28.78
N TRP A 200 -6.70 -17.49 28.15
CA TRP A 200 -5.62 -16.76 28.80
C TRP A 200 -5.85 -15.25 28.64
N PRO A 201 -5.66 -14.43 29.69
CA PRO A 201 -5.77 -12.97 29.61
C PRO A 201 -4.81 -12.44 28.56
N MET A 202 -5.26 -11.48 27.75
CA MET A 202 -4.38 -10.68 26.91
C MET A 202 -4.23 -9.29 27.54
N GLN A 203 -3.01 -8.93 27.95
CA GLN A 203 -2.70 -7.62 28.50
C GLN A 203 -1.71 -6.87 27.61
N SER A 204 -1.91 -5.56 27.47
CA SER A 204 -1.03 -4.68 26.70
C SER A 204 0.43 -4.68 27.17
N SER A 205 0.71 -5.04 28.43
CA SER A 205 2.07 -5.00 29.00
C SER A 205 2.83 -6.33 28.96
N GLY A 206 2.21 -7.46 28.56
CA GLY A 206 2.88 -8.77 28.61
C GLY A 206 3.20 -9.31 30.02
N ILE A 207 2.99 -8.50 31.07
CA ILE A 207 3.31 -8.81 32.45
C ILE A 207 2.03 -9.16 33.19
N LEU A 208 2.01 -10.33 33.80
CA LEU A 208 0.92 -10.81 34.63
C LEU A 208 0.92 -10.04 35.96
N LYS A 209 0.17 -8.92 36.02
CA LYS A 209 0.00 -8.19 37.29
C LYS A 209 -0.90 -8.98 38.23
N GLU A 210 -0.53 -9.09 39.50
CA GLU A 210 -1.31 -9.80 40.53
C GLU A 210 -2.76 -9.26 40.67
N THR A 211 -3.00 -8.02 40.23
CA THR A 211 -4.33 -7.37 40.25
C THR A 211 -5.15 -7.57 38.96
N THR A 212 -4.65 -8.35 37.99
CA THR A 212 -5.39 -8.66 36.78
C THR A 212 -6.33 -9.84 37.02
N TYR A 213 -7.48 -9.54 37.61
CA TYR A 213 -8.56 -10.49 37.77
C TYR A 213 -9.14 -10.93 36.41
N LYS A 214 -9.69 -12.16 36.38
CA LYS A 214 -10.37 -12.81 35.25
C LYS A 214 -11.37 -11.95 34.49
N ASN A 215 -11.91 -10.90 35.11
CA ASN A 215 -12.98 -10.09 34.53
C ASN A 215 -12.51 -8.81 33.82
N LYS A 216 -11.21 -8.48 33.82
CA LYS A 216 -10.77 -7.15 33.35
C LYS A 216 -10.57 -7.02 31.84
N THR A 217 -10.30 -8.12 31.12
CA THR A 217 -10.07 -8.06 29.67
C THR A 217 -11.12 -8.91 28.95
N PRO A 218 -11.93 -8.30 28.05
CA PRO A 218 -12.90 -9.05 27.25
C PRO A 218 -12.20 -9.93 26.22
N HIS A 219 -10.97 -9.63 25.83
CA HIS A 219 -10.15 -10.38 24.88
C HIS A 219 -9.24 -11.40 25.57
N ARG A 220 -9.19 -12.62 25.01
CA ARG A 220 -8.45 -13.77 25.53
C ARG A 220 -7.80 -14.57 24.42
N ILE A 221 -6.67 -15.18 24.74
CA ILE A 221 -6.01 -16.18 23.89
C ILE A 221 -6.59 -17.55 24.23
N ALA A 222 -7.01 -18.31 23.22
CA ALA A 222 -7.48 -19.68 23.37
C ALA A 222 -6.33 -20.66 23.14
N VAL A 223 -6.15 -21.61 24.06
CA VAL A 223 -5.18 -22.70 23.94
C VAL A 223 -5.81 -24.03 24.28
N ASP A 224 -5.30 -25.11 23.70
CA ASP A 224 -5.75 -26.47 24.05
C ASP A 224 -5.07 -27.01 25.32
N LYS A 225 -5.39 -28.27 25.66
CA LYS A 225 -4.81 -28.99 26.81
C LYS A 225 -3.29 -29.17 26.74
N ASP A 226 -2.73 -29.22 25.54
CA ASP A 226 -1.30 -29.34 25.28
C ASP A 226 -0.64 -27.95 25.21
N LEU A 227 -1.42 -26.91 25.59
CA LEU A 227 -1.08 -25.50 25.58
C LEU A 227 -0.80 -24.98 24.18
N ILE A 228 -1.28 -25.62 23.12
CA ILE A 228 -1.10 -25.18 21.73
C ILE A 228 -2.05 -24.01 21.46
N PHE A 229 -1.54 -22.96 20.83
CA PHE A 229 -2.33 -21.79 20.45
C PHE A 229 -3.41 -22.17 19.43
N MET A 230 -4.67 -21.89 19.76
CA MET A 230 -5.83 -22.19 18.90
C MET A 230 -6.41 -20.93 18.23
N GLY A 231 -6.13 -19.74 18.77
CA GLY A 231 -6.63 -18.47 18.27
C GLY A 231 -7.00 -17.51 19.40
N MET A 232 -7.92 -16.59 19.10
CA MET A 232 -8.44 -15.63 20.07
C MET A 232 -9.94 -15.78 20.29
N MET A 233 -10.37 -15.39 21.49
CA MET A 233 -11.77 -15.28 21.87
C MET A 233 -12.03 -13.93 22.51
N TYR A 234 -13.26 -13.47 22.39
CA TYR A 234 -13.73 -12.28 23.07
C TYR A 234 -15.04 -12.56 23.79
N ARG A 235 -15.27 -11.83 24.88
CA ARG A 235 -16.50 -11.93 25.66
C ARG A 235 -17.49 -10.90 25.16
N LEU A 236 -18.60 -11.39 24.61
CA LEU A 236 -19.79 -10.58 24.31
C LEU A 236 -20.88 -11.00 25.30
N ASP A 237 -21.25 -10.07 26.18
CA ASP A 237 -22.14 -10.32 27.32
C ASP A 237 -21.61 -11.46 28.23
N SER A 238 -22.37 -12.54 28.35
CA SER A 238 -22.01 -13.73 29.13
C SER A 238 -21.39 -14.85 28.30
N ARG A 239 -21.23 -14.66 26.98
CA ARG A 239 -20.76 -15.71 26.06
C ARG A 239 -19.39 -15.40 25.50
N TRP A 240 -18.58 -16.43 25.39
CA TRP A 240 -17.30 -16.37 24.67
C TRP A 240 -17.56 -16.65 23.19
N LYS A 241 -17.09 -15.76 22.33
CA LYS A 241 -17.12 -15.90 20.88
C LYS A 241 -15.71 -15.97 20.34
N ARG A 242 -15.50 -16.76 19.30
CA ARG A 242 -14.21 -16.81 18.61
C ARG A 242 -14.03 -15.54 17.78
N CYS A 243 -12.82 -14.98 17.82
CA CYS A 243 -12.47 -13.87 16.96
C CYS A 243 -12.32 -14.34 15.51
N LYS A 244 -12.74 -13.52 14.55
CA LYS A 244 -12.61 -13.83 13.13
C LYS A 244 -11.12 -13.81 12.77
N GLN A 245 -10.64 -14.88 12.15
CA GLN A 245 -9.28 -14.94 11.64
C GLN A 245 -9.16 -14.02 10.43
N ILE A 246 -8.12 -13.20 10.41
CA ILE A 246 -7.83 -12.28 9.31
C ILE A 246 -6.76 -12.94 8.44
N GLU A 247 -7.14 -13.30 7.22
CA GLU A 247 -6.27 -13.96 6.27
C GLU A 247 -5.87 -13.00 5.15
N TYR A 248 -4.66 -13.18 4.64
CA TYR A 248 -4.13 -12.42 3.52
C TYR A 248 -3.20 -13.30 2.68
N VAL A 249 -2.95 -12.85 1.46
CA VAL A 249 -1.96 -13.43 0.56
C VAL A 249 -0.92 -12.36 0.26
N ASP A 250 0.35 -12.75 0.25
CA ASP A 250 1.39 -11.88 -0.29
C ASP A 250 1.14 -11.73 -1.80
N PRO A 251 0.89 -10.51 -2.28
CA PRO A 251 0.63 -10.32 -3.69
C PRO A 251 1.91 -10.48 -4.49
N GLU A 252 1.77 -11.07 -5.66
CA GLU A 252 2.87 -11.20 -6.60
C GLU A 252 3.28 -9.81 -7.11
N PRO A 253 4.58 -9.50 -7.17
CA PRO A 253 5.03 -8.27 -7.81
C PRO A 253 4.52 -8.22 -9.25
N PRO A 254 4.05 -7.05 -9.71
CA PRO A 254 3.59 -6.93 -11.08
C PRO A 254 4.77 -7.16 -12.04
N ARG A 255 4.49 -7.77 -13.20
CA ARG A 255 5.50 -8.07 -14.22
C ARG A 255 4.89 -7.77 -15.58
N SER A 256 5.59 -6.97 -16.37
CA SER A 256 5.28 -6.81 -17.78
C SER A 256 6.07 -7.82 -18.60
N LEU A 257 5.40 -8.45 -19.57
CA LEU A 257 6.06 -9.25 -20.62
C LEU A 257 6.45 -8.40 -21.83
N ASP A 258 5.93 -7.17 -21.92
CA ASP A 258 6.21 -6.24 -23.00
C ASP A 258 7.50 -5.45 -22.68
N PRO A 259 8.56 -5.58 -23.50
CA PRO A 259 9.84 -4.91 -23.25
C PRO A 259 9.77 -3.38 -23.40
N THR A 260 8.68 -2.85 -23.98
CA THR A 260 8.44 -1.40 -24.10
C THR A 260 7.77 -0.80 -22.86
N LYS A 261 7.47 -1.65 -21.86
CA LYS A 261 6.80 -1.27 -20.63
C LYS A 261 7.56 -1.74 -19.40
N ASN A 262 7.47 -0.98 -18.32
CA ASN A 262 8.00 -1.40 -17.02
C ASN A 262 7.03 -2.36 -16.29
N SER A 263 7.41 -2.81 -15.10
CA SER A 263 6.66 -3.80 -14.32
C SER A 263 5.20 -3.42 -14.03
N VAL A 264 4.90 -2.13 -13.93
CA VAL A 264 3.53 -1.59 -13.69
C VAL A 264 2.81 -1.22 -14.99
N GLY A 265 3.41 -1.47 -16.15
CA GLY A 265 2.78 -1.25 -17.45
C GLY A 265 2.93 0.17 -18.03
N GLU A 266 3.74 1.04 -17.42
CA GLU A 266 4.05 2.35 -17.95
C GLU A 266 4.90 2.22 -19.21
N HIS A 267 4.68 3.10 -20.19
CA HIS A 267 5.53 3.17 -21.36
C HIS A 267 6.92 3.69 -20.99
N ILE A 268 7.96 3.08 -21.55
CA ILE A 268 9.34 3.54 -21.41
C ILE A 268 9.62 4.54 -22.54
N PHE A 269 9.64 5.82 -22.20
CA PHE A 269 9.87 6.89 -23.18
C PHE A 269 11.31 6.87 -23.71
N GLU A 270 11.45 7.06 -25.02
CA GLU A 270 12.77 7.21 -25.64
C GLU A 270 13.48 8.48 -25.13
N ASN A 271 14.82 8.44 -25.13
CA ASN A 271 15.70 9.55 -24.75
C ASN A 271 15.61 10.05 -23.29
N VAL A 272 14.79 9.40 -22.45
CA VAL A 272 14.80 9.62 -21.00
C VAL A 272 16.12 9.14 -20.40
N SER A 273 16.67 9.94 -19.49
CA SER A 273 17.93 9.67 -18.81
C SER A 273 17.88 10.24 -17.39
N ALA A 274 18.91 9.97 -16.60
CA ALA A 274 19.05 10.63 -15.30
C ALA A 274 19.59 12.05 -15.46
N TYR A 275 19.27 12.89 -14.47
CA TYR A 275 19.65 14.29 -14.43
C TYR A 275 20.23 14.67 -13.07
N LYS A 276 21.23 15.54 -13.09
CA LYS A 276 21.74 16.22 -11.91
C LYS A 276 21.27 17.67 -11.91
N CYS A 277 20.45 18.01 -10.93
CA CYS A 277 19.95 19.37 -10.70
C CYS A 277 20.54 19.88 -9.38
N ASP A 278 21.60 20.71 -9.45
CA ASP A 278 22.36 21.15 -8.27
C ASP A 278 22.91 19.94 -7.44
N ASP A 279 22.44 19.77 -6.20
CA ASP A 279 22.80 18.66 -5.31
C ASP A 279 21.86 17.45 -5.44
N VAL A 280 20.92 17.48 -6.40
CA VAL A 280 19.87 16.47 -6.54
C VAL A 280 20.14 15.58 -7.74
N TYR A 281 20.09 14.27 -7.52
CA TYR A 281 20.05 13.29 -8.59
C TYR A 281 18.60 12.86 -8.83
N ILE A 282 18.14 12.97 -10.07
CA ILE A 282 16.82 12.56 -10.53
C ILE A 282 17.03 11.40 -11.50
N SER A 283 16.58 10.20 -11.13
CA SER A 283 16.79 8.99 -11.94
C SER A 283 15.94 9.01 -13.21
N ALA A 284 16.38 8.25 -14.22
CA ALA A 284 15.60 8.00 -15.44
C ALA A 284 14.22 7.41 -15.12
N ILE A 285 14.15 6.49 -14.14
CA ILE A 285 12.89 5.90 -13.65
C ILE A 285 11.92 6.98 -13.15
N THR A 286 12.41 7.91 -12.32
CA THR A 286 11.59 9.01 -11.82
C THR A 286 11.15 9.94 -12.94
N VAL A 287 12.02 10.28 -13.88
CA VAL A 287 11.64 11.09 -15.05
C VAL A 287 10.56 10.38 -15.87
N ASN A 288 10.72 9.09 -16.14
CA ASN A 288 9.78 8.29 -16.93
C ASN A 288 8.37 8.27 -16.31
N SER A 289 8.24 7.94 -15.03
CA SER A 289 6.92 7.87 -14.38
C SER A 289 6.26 9.26 -14.26
N HIS A 290 7.03 10.35 -14.10
CA HIS A 290 6.47 11.70 -14.14
C HIS A 290 6.03 12.12 -15.54
N MET A 291 6.78 11.73 -16.56
CA MET A 291 6.38 11.92 -17.95
C MET A 291 5.08 11.17 -18.26
N GLN A 292 4.98 9.89 -17.86
CA GLN A 292 3.78 9.10 -18.03
C GLN A 292 2.56 9.78 -17.36
N ALA A 293 2.71 10.25 -16.12
CA ALA A 293 1.64 10.95 -15.41
C ALA A 293 1.21 12.25 -16.11
N ALA A 294 2.18 13.04 -16.58
CA ALA A 294 1.92 14.29 -17.29
C ALA A 294 1.19 14.04 -18.61
N CYS A 295 1.66 13.08 -19.38
CA CYS A 295 1.11 12.68 -20.68
C CYS A 295 -0.32 12.17 -20.57
N THR A 296 -0.58 11.25 -19.64
CA THR A 296 -1.95 10.78 -19.35
C THR A 296 -2.87 11.97 -19.05
N SER A 297 -2.39 12.93 -18.26
CA SER A 297 -3.18 14.10 -17.86
C SER A 297 -3.54 15.01 -19.03
N ILE A 298 -2.63 15.17 -20.00
CA ILE A 298 -2.83 16.01 -21.20
C ILE A 298 -3.79 15.36 -22.18
N PHE A 299 -3.63 14.05 -22.44
CA PHE A 299 -4.53 13.33 -23.33
C PHE A 299 -5.97 13.32 -22.82
N GLU A 300 -6.17 13.34 -21.49
CA GLU A 300 -7.50 13.45 -20.90
C GLU A 300 -8.10 14.86 -20.88
N ASP A 301 -7.28 15.93 -20.93
CA ASP A 301 -7.72 17.34 -20.81
C ASP A 301 -7.56 18.15 -22.11
N GLN A 302 -7.70 17.51 -23.27
CA GLN A 302 -7.58 18.09 -24.62
C GLN A 302 -8.44 19.34 -24.91
N ARG A 303 -9.27 19.81 -23.97
CA ARG A 303 -10.09 21.02 -24.12
C ARG A 303 -9.37 22.32 -23.76
N ASN A 304 -8.14 22.28 -23.21
CA ASN A 304 -7.47 23.47 -22.63
C ASN A 304 -6.05 23.79 -23.17
N THR A 305 -5.53 23.10 -24.19
CA THR A 305 -4.09 23.12 -24.53
C THR A 305 -3.66 24.09 -25.64
N VAL A 306 -4.30 25.25 -25.78
CA VAL A 306 -3.77 26.32 -26.67
C VAL A 306 -2.71 27.14 -25.92
N GLY A 307 -1.43 26.79 -26.11
CA GLY A 307 -0.29 27.71 -25.87
C GLY A 307 0.53 27.54 -24.59
N PHE A 308 0.40 26.44 -23.84
CA PHE A 308 1.25 26.20 -22.66
C PHE A 308 2.55 25.48 -23.01
N ILE A 309 3.68 25.99 -22.53
CA ILE A 309 4.90 25.20 -22.36
C ILE A 309 4.60 24.19 -21.25
N GLU A 310 4.45 22.92 -21.60
CA GLU A 310 3.96 21.88 -20.69
C GLU A 310 5.12 21.42 -19.79
N MET A 311 5.30 22.14 -18.68
CA MET A 311 6.17 21.74 -17.59
C MET A 311 5.35 21.05 -16.52
N TRP A 312 5.79 19.88 -16.09
CA TRP A 312 5.14 19.12 -15.03
C TRP A 312 6.06 18.96 -13.83
N PRO A 313 5.61 19.27 -12.61
CA PRO A 313 6.49 19.23 -11.46
C PRO A 313 6.85 17.80 -11.08
N ILE A 314 8.13 17.62 -10.78
CA ILE A 314 8.67 16.38 -10.21
C ILE A 314 8.39 16.41 -8.72
N ARG A 315 7.57 15.44 -8.27
CA ARG A 315 7.23 15.24 -6.87
C ARG A 315 8.46 14.76 -6.11
N GLN A 316 8.51 15.08 -4.81
CA GLN A 316 9.62 14.71 -3.93
C GLN A 316 9.20 13.62 -2.97
N GLU A 317 10.19 12.90 -2.41
CA GLU A 317 9.97 11.88 -1.39
C GLU A 317 9.43 12.52 -0.09
N GLU A 318 8.62 11.79 0.68
CA GLU A 318 8.07 12.31 1.94
C GLU A 318 9.15 12.55 3.02
N PHE A 319 10.19 11.70 3.02
CA PHE A 319 11.28 11.67 4.00
C PHE A 319 12.64 11.80 3.31
N PRO A 320 13.04 13.01 2.86
CA PRO A 320 14.31 13.19 2.18
C PRO A 320 15.49 12.93 3.13
N ILE A 321 16.51 12.20 2.65
CA ILE A 321 17.74 11.87 3.39
C ILE A 321 18.52 13.12 3.83
N ILE A 322 18.44 14.18 3.03
CA ILE A 322 19.10 15.47 3.32
C ILE A 322 18.02 16.46 3.75
N ALA A 323 18.12 16.96 4.98
CA ALA A 323 17.32 18.09 5.47
C ALA A 323 17.73 19.35 4.70
N ARG A 324 17.12 19.56 3.52
CA ARG A 324 17.44 20.71 2.68
C ARG A 324 16.99 22.02 3.33
N SER A 325 17.74 23.07 3.01
CA SER A 325 17.41 24.44 3.39
C SER A 325 16.00 24.82 2.91
N THR A 326 15.37 25.73 3.63
CA THR A 326 13.96 26.16 3.55
C THR A 326 13.48 26.70 2.19
N ALA A 327 14.34 26.78 1.17
CA ALA A 327 13.94 27.19 -0.17
C ALA A 327 13.29 26.01 -0.92
N LYS A 328 11.96 26.09 -1.14
CA LYS A 328 11.22 25.16 -2.00
C LYS A 328 11.80 25.19 -3.42
N ARG A 329 12.66 24.23 -3.74
CA ARG A 329 13.13 23.99 -5.10
C ARG A 329 12.13 23.11 -5.82
N ASN A 330 11.63 23.61 -6.95
CA ASN A 330 10.69 22.89 -7.80
C ASN A 330 11.43 22.45 -9.06
N TYR A 331 11.49 21.14 -9.27
CA TYR A 331 12.01 20.52 -10.48
C TYR A 331 10.85 20.19 -11.39
N PHE A 332 11.05 20.23 -12.70
CA PHE A 332 10.02 20.00 -13.70
C PHE A 332 10.55 19.11 -14.80
N VAL A 333 9.74 18.15 -15.26
CA VAL A 333 9.93 17.55 -16.58
C VAL A 333 9.29 18.47 -17.62
N LYS A 334 9.97 18.68 -18.74
CA LYS A 334 9.45 19.42 -19.88
C LYS A 334 9.26 18.47 -21.04
N PHE A 335 8.18 18.63 -21.77
CA PHE A 335 7.83 17.82 -22.92
C PHE A 335 7.03 18.66 -23.92
N ASP A 336 6.78 18.11 -25.12
CA ASP A 336 5.91 18.73 -26.12
C ASP A 336 4.50 18.11 -26.13
N GLN A 337 3.61 18.66 -26.96
CA GLN A 337 2.22 18.22 -27.08
C GLN A 337 2.06 16.77 -27.58
N SER A 338 3.12 16.21 -28.18
CA SER A 338 3.17 14.80 -28.61
C SER A 338 3.82 13.92 -27.55
N CYS A 339 4.03 14.43 -26.33
CA CYS A 339 4.67 13.75 -25.23
C CYS A 339 6.14 13.36 -25.45
N ASN A 340 6.84 14.07 -26.35
CA ASN A 340 8.27 13.89 -26.51
C ASN A 340 9.02 14.58 -25.36
N PHE A 341 9.97 13.88 -24.75
CA PHE A 341 10.77 14.40 -23.66
C PHE A 341 11.73 15.50 -24.13
N LEU A 342 11.74 16.66 -23.46
CA LEU A 342 12.60 17.79 -23.79
C LEU A 342 13.66 18.11 -22.72
N GLY A 343 13.59 17.48 -21.54
CA GLY A 343 14.59 17.65 -20.48
C GLY A 343 13.99 17.91 -19.10
N VAL A 344 14.87 18.09 -18.11
CA VAL A 344 14.52 18.42 -16.73
C VAL A 344 15.01 19.83 -16.40
N TYR A 345 14.16 20.61 -15.74
CA TYR A 345 14.41 22.00 -15.42
C TYR A 345 14.23 22.28 -13.94
N LEU A 346 15.08 23.15 -13.39
CA LEU A 346 14.96 23.69 -12.04
C LEU A 346 14.42 25.12 -12.13
N ARG A 347 13.35 25.40 -11.39
CA ARG A 347 12.81 26.76 -11.26
C ARG A 347 13.57 27.56 -10.22
N PHE A 348 14.11 28.70 -10.64
CA PHE A 348 14.74 29.72 -9.81
C PHE A 348 13.93 31.01 -9.89
N SER A 349 13.13 31.30 -8.87
CA SER A 349 12.21 32.44 -8.83
C SER A 349 11.26 32.47 -10.05
N ASN A 350 11.57 33.30 -11.05
CA ASN A 350 10.80 33.49 -12.29
C ASN A 350 11.49 32.92 -13.54
N SER A 351 12.59 32.20 -13.38
CA SER A 351 13.36 31.59 -14.48
C SER A 351 13.47 30.08 -14.33
N TYR A 352 13.77 29.40 -15.43
CA TYR A 352 14.01 27.96 -15.47
C TYR A 352 15.42 27.71 -15.99
N GLY A 353 16.24 27.00 -15.22
CA GLY A 353 17.55 26.52 -15.65
C GLY A 353 17.46 25.05 -16.00
N GLU A 354 18.03 24.64 -17.13
CA GLU A 354 18.11 23.23 -17.50
C GLU A 354 19.06 22.49 -16.58
N CYS A 355 18.67 21.30 -16.15
CA CYS A 355 19.52 20.42 -15.36
C CYS A 355 20.55 19.71 -16.23
N GLN A 356 21.67 19.32 -15.63
CA GLN A 356 22.71 18.58 -16.35
C GLN A 356 22.26 17.14 -16.59
N LYS A 357 22.18 16.74 -17.87
CA LYS A 357 21.95 15.35 -18.26
C LYS A 357 23.13 14.48 -17.81
N ASP A 358 22.86 13.34 -17.18
CA ASP A 358 23.88 12.35 -16.85
C ASP A 358 24.02 11.35 -18.01
N GLU A 359 24.96 11.62 -18.91
CA GLU A 359 25.22 10.76 -20.08
C GLU A 359 25.67 9.34 -19.72
N SER A 360 26.13 9.12 -18.48
CA SER A 360 26.55 7.79 -18.01
C SER A 360 25.37 6.85 -17.67
N SER A 361 24.14 7.40 -17.71
CA SER A 361 22.88 6.73 -17.36
C SER A 361 22.05 6.25 -18.55
N LEU A 362 22.56 6.38 -19.79
CA LEU A 362 21.90 5.91 -21.02
C LEU A 362 21.67 4.38 -21.08
N HIS A 363 22.11 3.64 -20.06
CA HIS A 363 21.75 2.24 -19.85
C HIS A 363 20.78 2.13 -18.66
N PRO A 364 19.55 1.60 -18.87
CA PRO A 364 18.48 1.49 -17.85
C PRO A 364 18.83 0.73 -16.56
N THR A 365 19.98 0.07 -16.52
CA THR A 365 20.37 -0.87 -15.46
C THR A 365 21.28 -0.29 -14.39
N LYS A 366 21.72 0.97 -14.48
CA LYS A 366 22.41 1.63 -13.36
C LYS A 366 21.40 2.05 -12.30
N GLN A 367 21.02 1.10 -11.45
CA GLN A 367 20.44 1.39 -10.15
C GLN A 367 21.34 2.38 -9.40
N ARG A 368 20.71 3.26 -8.62
CA ARG A 368 21.36 4.13 -7.63
C ARG A 368 22.43 3.28 -6.91
N PRO A 369 23.66 3.77 -6.70
CA PRO A 369 24.58 3.09 -5.79
C PRO A 369 23.82 2.83 -4.51
N THR A 370 23.65 1.56 -4.16
CA THR A 370 23.04 1.16 -2.91
C THR A 370 23.97 1.72 -1.85
N LEU A 371 23.61 2.87 -1.28
CA LEU A 371 24.15 3.28 0.01
C LEU A 371 23.66 2.19 0.93
N THR A 372 24.53 1.23 1.19
CA THR A 372 24.38 0.19 2.19
C THR A 372 23.88 0.88 3.45
N CYS A 373 22.58 0.77 3.72
CA CYS A 373 22.06 1.04 5.05
C CYS A 373 22.80 0.04 5.93
N LEU A 374 23.82 0.55 6.64
CA LEU A 374 24.46 -0.16 7.72
C LEU A 374 23.33 -0.74 8.59
N ASN A 375 23.28 -2.07 8.65
CA ASN A 375 22.44 -2.82 9.58
C ASN A 375 22.75 -2.32 11.00
N LEU A 376 22.00 -1.32 11.44
CA LEU A 376 22.03 -0.80 12.80
C LEU A 376 20.76 -1.25 13.51
N PHE A 377 20.54 -2.57 13.61
CA PHE A 377 19.80 -3.16 14.71
C PHE A 377 20.38 -4.55 15.03
N PRO A 378 20.73 -4.83 16.30
CA PRO A 378 21.12 -6.16 16.73
C PRO A 378 19.88 -7.06 16.88
N HIS A 379 20.13 -8.36 16.76
CA HIS A 379 19.18 -9.48 16.89
C HIS A 379 18.32 -9.48 18.15
#